data_AF-A0A1X0KHY7-F1
#
_entry.id   AF-A0A1X0KHY7-F1
#
_cell.length_a   1.000
_cell.length_b   1.000
_cell.length_c   1.000
_cell.angle_alpha   90.00
_cell.angle_beta   90.00
_cell.angle_gamma   90.00
#
_symmetry.space_group_name_H-M   'P 1'
#
loop_
_entity.id
_entity.type
_entity.pdbx_description
1 polymer ?
#
loop_
_entity_poly.entity_id
_entity_poly.type
_entity_poly.pdbx_seq_one_letter_code
_entity_poly.pdbx_strand_id
1 'polypeptide(L)'
;MRQRLESSIRALTGHRGRRSSICPSDAARAVGGENWRALMADAREVARQLARSGAVQITQRGGVVDPDGEWAGPIRIRATAG
;
A
#
# COMPACT_ATOMS: atom_id res chain seq x y z
N MET A 1 8.40 -10.72 7.45
CA MET A 1 7.19 -10.54 6.62
C MET A 1 6.95 -9.08 6.24
N ARG A 2 6.85 -8.16 7.21
CA ARG A 2 6.69 -6.70 6.96
C ARG A 2 7.67 -6.10 5.95
N GLN A 3 8.97 -6.39 6.05
CA GLN A 3 9.96 -5.91 5.08
C GLN A 3 9.67 -6.37 3.64
N ARG A 4 9.20 -7.61 3.44
CA ARG A 4 8.82 -8.11 2.11
C ARG A 4 7.61 -7.37 1.55
N LEU A 5 6.62 -7.06 2.41
CA LEU A 5 5.48 -6.24 2.04
C LEU A 5 5.91 -4.82 1.66
N GLU A 6 6.85 -4.24 2.41
CA GLU A 6 7.37 -2.91 2.12
C GLU A 6 8.06 -2.88 0.75
N SER A 7 8.99 -3.80 0.50
CA SER A 7 9.67 -3.95 -0.79
C SER A 7 8.67 -4.18 -1.92
N SER A 8 7.66 -5.02 -1.69
CA SER A 8 6.62 -5.31 -2.68
C SER A 8 5.77 -4.08 -3.00
N ILE A 9 5.35 -3.30 -1.99
CA ILE A 9 4.59 -2.06 -2.21
C ILE A 9 5.41 -1.07 -3.04
N ARG A 10 6.68 -0.83 -2.66
CA ARG A 10 7.58 0.08 -3.41
C ARG A 10 7.80 -0.38 -4.85
N ALA A 11 8.05 -1.68 -5.06
CA ALA A 11 8.27 -2.23 -6.39
C ALA A 11 7.01 -2.11 -7.27
N LEU A 12 5.84 -2.46 -6.74
CA LEU A 12 4.59 -2.43 -7.48
C LEU A 12 4.13 -1.00 -7.80
N THR A 13 4.26 -0.06 -6.86
CA THR A 13 3.91 1.35 -7.11
C THR A 13 4.90 1.99 -8.10
N GLY A 14 6.19 1.67 -7.98
CA GLY A 14 7.21 2.10 -8.94
C GLY A 14 6.95 1.58 -10.35
N HIS A 15 6.66 0.29 -10.49
CA HIS A 15 6.39 -0.34 -11.79
C HIS A 15 5.13 0.22 -12.47
N ARG A 16 4.06 0.49 -11.72
CA ARG A 16 2.83 1.09 -12.28
C ARG A 16 2.97 2.56 -12.64
N GLY A 17 3.92 3.27 -12.02
CA GLY A 17 4.18 4.68 -12.25
C GLY A 17 3.14 5.63 -11.65
N ARG A 18 3.41 6.93 -11.78
CA ARG A 18 2.71 8.02 -11.06
C ARG A 18 1.22 8.18 -11.38
N ARG A 19 0.76 7.67 -12.53
CA ARG A 19 -0.65 7.77 -12.96
C ARG A 19 -1.50 6.59 -12.55
N SER A 20 -0.91 5.61 -11.86
CA SER A 20 -1.59 4.38 -11.48
C SER A 20 -1.39 4.09 -9.99
N SER A 21 -2.06 3.05 -9.51
CA SER A 21 -2.10 2.73 -8.08
C SER A 21 -2.19 1.23 -7.86
N ILE A 22 -1.85 0.77 -6.66
CA ILE A 22 -2.09 -0.60 -6.18
C ILE A 22 -3.09 -0.60 -5.04
N CYS A 23 -3.54 -1.77 -4.60
CA CYS A 23 -4.20 -1.93 -3.31
C CYS A 23 -3.34 -2.80 -2.37
N PRO A 24 -3.62 -2.84 -1.06
CA PRO A 24 -2.88 -3.70 -0.12
C PRO A 24 -2.86 -5.17 -0.55
N SER A 25 -3.93 -5.65 -1.21
CA SER A 25 -4.01 -7.04 -1.68
C SER A 25 -3.10 -7.37 -2.85
N ASP A 26 -2.65 -6.39 -3.63
CA ASP A 26 -1.64 -6.64 -4.67
C ASP A 26 -0.31 -7.06 -4.02
N ALA A 27 0.14 -6.31 -3.01
CA ALA A 27 1.37 -6.62 -2.27
C ALA A 27 1.25 -7.89 -1.44
N ALA A 28 0.12 -8.08 -0.75
CA ALA A 28 -0.11 -9.29 0.03
C ALA A 28 -0.13 -10.56 -0.84
N ARG A 29 -0.71 -10.51 -2.05
CA ARG A 29 -0.67 -11.65 -2.99
C ARG A 29 0.75 -11.93 -3.49
N ALA A 30 1.49 -10.88 -3.83
CA ALA A 30 2.87 -11.01 -4.27
C ALA A 30 3.78 -11.66 -3.20
N VAL A 31 3.51 -11.40 -1.91
CA VAL A 31 4.33 -11.91 -0.80
C VAL A 31 3.81 -13.24 -0.23
N GLY A 32 2.48 -13.39 -0.10
CA GLY A 32 1.85 -14.48 0.64
C GLY A 32 1.22 -15.59 -0.21
N GLY A 33 1.17 -15.43 -1.53
CA GLY A 33 0.57 -16.43 -2.42
C GLY A 33 -0.87 -16.76 -2.02
N GLU A 34 -1.17 -18.05 -1.83
CA GLU A 34 -2.49 -18.52 -1.40
C GLU A 34 -2.91 -18.00 -0.01
N ASN A 35 -1.93 -17.75 0.88
CA ASN A 35 -2.13 -17.30 2.26
C ASN A 35 -2.21 -15.77 2.39
N TRP A 36 -2.33 -15.04 1.28
CA TRP A 36 -2.29 -13.57 1.27
C TRP A 36 -3.29 -12.89 2.19
N ARG A 37 -4.44 -13.53 2.46
CA ARG A 37 -5.48 -12.98 3.33
C ARG A 37 -4.98 -12.73 4.75
N ALA A 38 -4.11 -13.60 5.27
CA ALA A 38 -3.50 -13.43 6.59
C ALA A 38 -2.57 -12.20 6.65
N LEU A 39 -2.08 -11.71 5.50
CA LEU A 39 -1.18 -10.56 5.41
C LEU A 39 -1.93 -9.23 5.21
N MET A 40 -3.27 -9.21 5.16
CA MET A 40 -4.03 -7.98 4.90
C MET A 40 -3.82 -6.90 5.96
N ALA A 41 -3.80 -7.26 7.24
CA ALA A 41 -3.57 -6.32 8.32
C ALA A 41 -2.16 -5.73 8.22
N ASP A 42 -1.15 -6.57 8.05
CA ASP A 42 0.24 -6.14 7.88
C ASP A 42 0.43 -5.28 6.63
N ALA A 43 -0.19 -5.62 5.50
CA ALA A 43 -0.08 -4.86 4.26
C ALA A 43 -0.67 -3.45 4.39
N ARG A 44 -1.78 -3.31 5.13
CA ARG A 44 -2.37 -2.00 5.44
C ARG A 44 -1.47 -1.18 6.36
N GLU A 45 -0.89 -1.80 7.38
CA GLU A 45 -0.01 -1.09 8.32
C GLU A 45 1.29 -0.65 7.66
N VAL A 46 1.88 -1.49 6.81
CA VAL A 46 3.07 -1.11 6.02
C VAL A 46 2.74 0.02 5.04
N ALA A 47 1.55 0.01 4.43
CA ALA A 47 1.12 1.13 3.59
C ALA A 47 1.04 2.44 4.37
N ARG A 48 0.49 2.42 5.60
CA ARG A 48 0.46 3.58 6.51
C ARG A 48 1.87 4.07 6.83
N GLN A 49 2.77 3.17 7.22
CA GLN A 49 4.14 3.50 7.54
C GLN A 49 4.85 4.18 6.36
N LEU A 50 4.69 3.63 5.16
CA LEU A 50 5.25 4.23 3.94
C LEU A 50 4.65 5.61 3.66
N ALA A 51 3.35 5.79 3.88
CA ALA A 51 2.69 7.08 3.71
C ALA A 51 3.17 8.13 4.73
N ARG A 52 3.32 7.74 6.00
CA ARG A 52 3.95 8.58 7.04
C ARG A 52 5.35 9.05 6.64
N SER A 53 6.13 8.16 6.02
CA SER A 53 7.48 8.50 5.55
C SER A 53 7.52 9.33 4.25
N GLY A 54 6.36 9.61 3.64
CA GLY A 54 6.29 10.31 2.36
C GLY A 54 6.70 9.47 1.14
N ALA A 55 6.91 8.16 1.30
CA ALA A 55 7.31 7.26 0.21
C ALA A 55 6.14 6.86 -0.71
N VAL A 56 4.91 6.94 -0.22
CA VAL A 56 3.67 6.68 -0.98
C VAL A 56 2.56 7.61 -0.52
N GLN A 57 1.51 7.74 -1.32
CA GLN A 57 0.24 8.33 -0.91
C GLN A 57 -0.84 7.25 -0.82
N ILE A 58 -1.68 7.33 0.21
CA ILE A 58 -2.89 6.52 0.32
C ILE A 58 -4.08 7.39 -0.11
N THR A 59 -4.92 6.84 -0.98
CA THR A 59 -6.16 7.49 -1.40
C THR A 59 -7.36 6.59 -1.18
N GLN A 60 -8.49 7.18 -0.82
CA GLN A 60 -9.78 6.52 -0.73
C GLN A 60 -10.83 7.34 -1.49
N ARG A 61 -11.63 6.69 -2.34
CA ARG A 61 -12.63 7.35 -3.20
C ARG A 61 -12.04 8.55 -3.99
N GLY A 62 -10.77 8.46 -4.38
CA GLY A 62 -10.05 9.50 -5.13
C GLY A 62 -9.36 10.56 -4.27
N GLY A 63 -9.74 10.74 -3.00
CA GLY A 63 -9.11 11.70 -2.08
C GLY A 63 -7.92 11.11 -1.33
N VAL A 64 -6.88 11.91 -1.07
CA VAL A 64 -5.78 11.53 -0.17
C VAL A 64 -6.33 11.46 1.25
N VAL A 65 -5.96 10.42 2.00
CA VAL A 65 -6.35 10.25 3.41
C VAL A 65 -5.14 10.35 4.32
N ASP A 66 -5.37 10.80 5.55
CA ASP A 66 -4.37 10.80 6.61
C ASP A 66 -4.00 9.34 6.95
N PRO A 67 -2.71 8.95 6.92
CA PRO A 67 -2.28 7.61 7.32
C PRO A 67 -2.65 7.26 8.77
N ASP A 68 -2.71 8.24 9.68
CA ASP A 68 -3.00 8.03 11.10
C ASP A 68 -4.50 8.21 11.42
N GLY A 69 -5.29 8.62 10.42
CA GLY A 69 -6.74 8.72 10.53
C GLY A 69 -7.46 7.37 10.49
N GLU A 70 -8.74 7.41 10.89
CA GLU A 70 -9.65 6.28 10.78
C GLU A 70 -10.23 6.19 9.36
N TRP A 71 -10.03 5.04 8.72
CA TRP A 71 -10.61 4.74 7.42
C TRP A 71 -10.95 3.25 7.31
N ALA A 72 -12.07 2.96 6.65
CA ALA A 72 -12.58 1.62 6.47
C ALA A 72 -12.83 1.33 4.99
N GLY A 73 -12.60 0.07 4.58
CA GLY A 73 -12.87 -0.36 3.20
C GLY A 73 -11.72 -0.14 2.22
N PRO A 74 -12.00 -0.16 0.90
CA PRO A 74 -10.97 -0.17 -0.13
C PRO A 74 -10.14 1.11 -0.17
N ILE A 75 -8.83 0.95 -0.23
CA ILE A 75 -7.85 2.03 -0.40
C ILE A 75 -6.95 1.75 -1.60
N ARG A 76 -6.33 2.80 -2.14
CA ARG A 76 -5.31 2.73 -3.18
C ARG A 76 -4.01 3.33 -2.68
N ILE A 77 -2.88 2.77 -3.11
CA ILE A 77 -1.52 3.19 -2.76
C ILE A 77 -0.84 3.64 -4.06
N ARG A 78 -0.24 4.82 -4.06
CA ARG A 78 0.42 5.44 -5.22
C ARG A 78 1.84 5.87 -4.83
N ALA A 79 2.79 5.79 -5.76
CA ALA A 79 4.12 6.35 -5.54
C ALA A 79 4.01 7.88 -5.39
N THR A 80 4.73 8.45 -4.43
CA THR A 80 4.93 9.90 -4.36
C THR A 80 5.90 10.34 -5.45
N ALA A 81 5.74 11.59 -5.88
CA ALA A 81 6.81 12.28 -6.54
C ALA A 81 7.97 12.43 -5.56
N GLY A 82 9.12 11.84 -5.86
CA GLY A 82 10.37 12.45 -5.42
C GLY A 82 10.52 13.82 -6.06
#